data_AF-A0AAN7E6W4-F1
#
_entry.id   AF-A0AAN7E6W4-F1
#
_cell.length_a   1.000
_cell.length_b   1.000
_cell.length_c   1.000
_cell.angle_alpha   90.00
_cell.angle_beta   90.00
_cell.angle_gamma   90.00
#
_symmetry.space_group_name_H-M   'P 1'
#
loop_
_entity.id
_entity.type
_entity.pdbx_description
1 polymer ?
#
loop_
_entity_poly.entity_id
_entity_poly.type
_entity_poly.pdbx_seq_one_letter_code
_entity_poly.pdbx_strand_id
1 'polypeptide(L)'
;MSTEKLTQLVDIVVEPNLQNPDHFPQVECRPTSKTVLPLDRKKRKDYRDLLVATLKGDWETAKPILDKDRGMVQARLTKGGDTVIHVAALGQCTSFVKELVDYVTVEELAVENASNDVALVNVAASGMVQLAKLMVEKNNELPMCRGMADGNYGSLPFAAAAAIGHIEMARYLYRVTGFDHLDGKERTRLFFFLPLRSVRLSIRDTEEVPHNGI
;
A
#
# COMPACT_ATOMS: atom_id res chain seq x y z
N MET A 1 7.35 -4.74 19.33
CA MET A 1 8.48 -4.72 18.38
C MET A 1 9.14 -3.34 18.51
N SER A 2 10.47 -3.22 18.67
CA SER A 2 11.09 -1.90 18.86
C SER A 2 11.02 -1.07 17.58
N THR A 3 10.83 0.25 17.71
CA THR A 3 10.80 1.21 16.59
C THR A 3 12.10 1.18 15.78
N GLU A 4 13.23 0.90 16.42
CA GLU A 4 14.53 0.72 15.77
C GLU A 4 14.53 -0.40 14.71
N LYS A 5 13.71 -1.44 14.91
CA LYS A 5 13.59 -2.57 13.97
C LYS A 5 12.73 -2.24 12.75
N LEU A 6 11.86 -1.22 12.85
CA LEU A 6 11.14 -0.65 11.71
C LEU A 6 12.02 0.32 10.92
N THR A 7 12.86 1.13 11.59
CA THR A 7 13.80 2.04 10.90
C THR A 7 14.91 1.33 10.13
N GLN A 8 15.23 0.07 10.44
CA GLN A 8 16.14 -0.77 9.63
C GLN A 8 15.45 -1.44 8.42
N LEU A 9 14.12 -1.41 8.36
CA LEU A 9 13.32 -2.03 7.29
C LEU A 9 12.88 -1.04 6.21
N VAL A 10 13.15 0.25 6.42
CA VAL A 10 12.92 1.33 5.44
C VAL A 10 14.28 1.86 5.02
N ASP A 11 14.75 1.48 3.82
CA ASP A 11 16.00 2.01 3.28
C ASP A 11 15.88 3.52 3.02
N ILE A 12 16.35 4.29 3.99
CA ILE A 12 16.35 5.75 4.01
C ILE A 12 17.23 6.28 2.86
N VAL A 13 16.67 7.12 1.98
CA VAL A 13 17.43 7.80 0.92
C VAL A 13 18.29 8.92 1.50
N VAL A 14 19.47 8.53 2.01
CA VAL A 14 20.57 9.43 2.38
C VAL A 14 21.90 8.75 2.08
N GLU A 15 22.26 8.67 0.79
CA GLU A 15 23.60 8.18 0.44
C GLU A 15 24.62 9.34 0.39
N PRO A 16 25.79 9.19 1.03
CA PRO A 16 26.88 10.15 0.96
C PRO A 16 27.82 9.84 -0.20
N ASN A 17 28.08 10.85 -1.04
CA ASN A 17 29.16 10.98 -2.03
C ASN A 17 29.45 9.84 -3.04
N LEU A 18 29.36 10.22 -4.32
CA LEU A 18 29.92 9.49 -5.46
C LEU A 18 31.46 9.57 -5.48
N GLN A 19 32.11 8.43 -5.66
CA GLN A 19 33.48 8.35 -6.18
C GLN A 19 33.56 7.15 -7.16
N ASN A 20 33.67 7.44 -8.45
CA ASN A 20 33.98 6.47 -9.53
C ASN A 20 35.52 6.43 -9.76
N PRO A 21 36.12 5.44 -10.47
CA PRO A 21 35.59 4.72 -11.64
C PRO A 21 35.75 3.17 -11.55
N ASP A 22 35.62 2.32 -12.58
CA ASP A 22 35.47 2.48 -14.05
C ASP A 22 34.74 1.27 -14.71
N HIS A 23 34.47 1.40 -16.01
CA HIS A 23 34.31 0.40 -17.08
C HIS A 23 33.68 -0.99 -16.81
N PHE A 24 32.50 -1.24 -17.41
CA PHE A 24 32.21 -2.17 -18.54
C PHE A 24 30.69 -2.03 -18.90
N PRO A 25 30.10 -2.62 -19.99
CA PRO A 25 29.28 -1.83 -20.90
C PRO A 25 27.75 -2.01 -20.81
N GLN A 26 27.06 -1.15 -21.54
CA GLN A 26 25.60 -0.94 -21.59
C GLN A 26 24.79 -2.19 -21.98
N VAL A 27 23.69 -2.43 -21.25
CA VAL A 27 22.45 -3.00 -21.81
C VAL A 27 21.32 -2.03 -21.47
N GLU A 28 20.79 -1.35 -22.48
CA GLU A 28 19.74 -0.35 -22.29
C GLU A 28 18.37 -0.99 -22.00
N CYS A 29 17.87 -0.83 -20.78
CA CYS A 29 16.43 -0.75 -20.52
C CYS A 29 16.07 0.71 -20.29
N ARG A 30 15.37 1.32 -21.25
CA ARG A 30 15.08 2.76 -21.34
C ARG A 30 13.91 3.17 -20.42
N PRO A 31 14.12 3.93 -19.33
CA PRO A 31 13.04 4.47 -18.52
C PRO A 31 12.78 5.92 -18.96
N THR A 32 11.75 6.12 -19.78
CA THR A 32 11.02 7.41 -19.78
C THR A 32 10.15 7.41 -18.53
N SER A 33 10.33 8.29 -17.53
CA SER A 33 10.88 9.65 -17.61
C SER A 33 11.88 9.98 -16.49
N LYS A 34 12.95 10.69 -16.85
CA LYS A 34 13.80 11.40 -15.88
C LYS A 34 13.10 12.68 -15.44
N THR A 35 12.76 12.79 -14.16
CA THR A 35 12.51 14.10 -13.52
C THR A 35 13.06 14.15 -12.09
N VAL A 36 14.31 13.72 -11.90
CA VAL A 36 15.07 14.06 -10.68
C VAL A 36 15.47 15.53 -10.79
N LEU A 37 14.53 16.43 -10.48
CA LEU A 37 14.85 17.82 -10.21
C LEU A 37 15.75 17.87 -8.97
N PRO A 38 16.77 18.76 -8.93
CA PRO A 38 17.56 18.96 -7.72
C PRO A 38 16.65 19.42 -6.57
N LEU A 39 16.32 18.52 -5.65
CA LEU A 39 15.54 18.87 -4.47
C LEU A 39 16.37 19.84 -3.61
N ASP A 40 15.86 21.07 -3.48
CA ASP A 40 16.43 22.08 -2.61
C ASP A 40 16.67 21.53 -1.19
N ARG A 41 17.68 22.05 -0.49
CA ARG A 41 18.02 21.67 0.89
C ARG A 41 16.79 21.75 1.80
N LYS A 42 15.93 22.76 1.63
CA LYS A 42 14.67 22.90 2.38
C LYS A 42 13.71 21.76 2.07
N LYS A 43 13.45 21.47 0.79
CA LYS A 43 12.54 20.40 0.38
C LYS A 43 13.04 19.02 0.83
N ARG A 44 14.35 18.75 0.79
CA ARG A 44 14.94 17.52 1.36
C ARG A 44 14.76 17.39 2.88
N LYS A 45 14.73 18.50 3.63
CA LYS A 45 14.40 18.48 5.06
C LYS A 45 12.92 18.15 5.26
N ASP A 46 12.04 18.86 4.55
CA ASP A 46 10.58 18.64 4.63
C ASP A 46 10.19 17.17 4.32
N TYR A 47 10.86 16.50 3.36
CA TYR A 47 10.66 15.06 3.07
C TYR A 47 11.04 14.15 4.25
N ARG A 48 12.18 14.40 4.90
CA ARG A 48 12.62 13.59 6.04
C ARG A 48 11.75 13.81 7.26
N ASP A 49 11.38 15.06 7.52
CA ASP A 49 10.53 15.42 8.65
C ASP A 49 9.15 14.76 8.49
N LEU A 50 8.57 14.78 7.28
CA LEU A 50 7.33 14.08 6.97
C LEU A 50 7.47 12.55 7.13
N LEU A 51 8.53 11.94 6.60
CA LEU A 51 8.79 10.50 6.76
C LEU A 51 8.88 10.11 8.24
N VAL A 52 9.63 10.86 9.04
CA VAL A 52 9.80 10.61 10.48
C VAL A 52 8.51 10.84 11.26
N ALA A 53 7.74 11.89 10.96
CA ALA A 53 6.45 12.14 11.58
C ALA A 53 5.46 11.01 11.27
N THR A 54 5.41 10.57 10.01
CA THR A 54 4.55 9.48 9.54
C THR A 54 4.88 8.16 10.24
N LEU A 55 6.16 7.78 10.33
CA LEU A 55 6.62 6.57 11.04
C LEU A 55 6.35 6.60 12.55
N LYS A 56 6.13 7.78 13.14
CA LYS A 56 5.77 7.97 14.55
C LYS A 56 4.26 8.11 14.78
N GLY A 57 3.46 8.24 13.72
CA GLY A 57 2.05 8.59 13.82
C GLY A 57 1.80 10.04 14.30
N ASP A 58 2.77 10.92 14.13
CA ASP A 58 2.71 12.33 14.57
C ASP A 58 2.03 13.21 13.51
N TRP A 59 0.71 13.28 13.59
CA TRP A 59 -0.12 14.07 12.67
C TRP A 59 0.09 15.58 12.83
N GLU A 60 0.31 16.05 14.05
CA GLU A 60 0.53 17.48 14.36
C GLU A 60 1.81 18.01 13.69
N THR A 61 2.87 17.20 13.60
CA THR A 61 4.07 17.54 12.82
C THR A 61 3.88 17.36 11.32
N ALA A 62 3.14 16.33 10.87
CA ALA A 62 2.98 16.04 9.45
C ALA A 62 2.04 17.03 8.73
N LYS A 63 0.89 17.38 9.32
CA LYS A 63 -0.15 18.18 8.68
C LYS A 63 0.36 19.55 8.20
N PRO A 64 1.13 20.35 8.97
CA PRO A 64 1.67 21.62 8.50
C PRO A 64 2.65 21.48 7.32
N ILE A 65 3.32 20.33 7.17
CA ILE A 65 4.19 20.04 6.02
C ILE A 65 3.34 19.77 4.77
N LEU A 66 2.26 18.99 4.92
CA LEU A 66 1.32 18.67 3.85
C LEU A 66 0.48 19.89 3.41
N ASP A 67 0.06 20.75 4.35
CA ASP A 67 -0.69 21.98 4.08
C ASP A 67 0.16 22.99 3.28
N LYS A 68 1.48 23.02 3.52
CA LYS A 68 2.45 23.94 2.91
C LYS A 68 2.84 23.55 1.47
N ASP A 69 2.88 22.27 1.16
CA ASP A 69 3.12 21.75 -0.19
C ASP A 69 2.28 20.48 -0.39
N ARG A 70 1.12 20.61 -1.04
CA ARG A 70 0.20 19.48 -1.24
C ARG A 70 0.82 18.36 -2.08
N GLY A 71 1.83 18.66 -2.91
CA GLY A 71 2.61 17.66 -3.64
C GLY A 71 3.35 16.67 -2.73
N MET A 72 3.49 16.97 -1.44
CA MET A 72 4.04 16.06 -0.43
C MET A 72 3.15 14.84 -0.16
N VAL A 73 1.85 14.90 -0.46
CA VAL A 73 0.95 13.72 -0.35
C VAL A 73 1.34 12.62 -1.34
N GLN A 74 1.70 13.01 -2.57
CA GLN A 74 2.12 12.09 -3.63
C GLN A 74 3.64 11.93 -3.71
N ALA A 75 4.40 12.57 -2.81
CA ALA A 75 5.85 12.52 -2.81
C ALA A 75 6.35 11.10 -2.48
N ARG A 76 7.35 10.65 -3.23
CA ARG A 76 8.09 9.41 -3.00
C ARG A 76 9.03 9.62 -1.79
N LEU A 77 8.71 8.99 -0.65
CA LEU A 77 9.45 9.15 0.62
C LEU A 77 10.53 8.07 0.83
N THR A 78 10.41 6.92 0.17
CA THR A 78 11.33 5.76 0.30
C THR A 78 11.96 5.38 -1.05
N LYS A 79 12.98 4.49 -1.04
CA LYS A 79 13.52 3.88 -2.26
C LYS A 79 12.46 3.09 -3.05
N GLY A 80 11.52 2.44 -2.36
CA GLY A 80 10.36 1.74 -2.96
C GLY A 80 9.26 2.66 -3.49
N GLY A 81 9.47 3.98 -3.45
CA GLY A 81 8.49 4.94 -3.93
C GLY A 81 7.25 5.08 -3.05
N ASP A 82 7.31 4.62 -1.80
CA ASP A 82 6.20 4.72 -0.87
C ASP A 82 5.87 6.20 -0.61
N THR A 83 4.59 6.54 -0.73
CA THR A 83 4.08 7.87 -0.35
C THR A 83 3.70 7.89 1.13
N VAL A 84 3.26 9.04 1.64
CA VAL A 84 2.84 9.21 3.04
C VAL A 84 1.84 8.13 3.50
N ILE A 85 0.89 7.72 2.64
CA ILE A 85 -0.08 6.68 3.02
C ILE A 85 0.50 5.27 3.08
N HIS A 86 1.45 4.93 2.20
CA HIS A 86 2.14 3.65 2.21
C HIS A 86 2.99 3.51 3.48
N VAL A 87 3.73 4.56 3.84
CA VAL A 87 4.52 4.62 5.06
C VAL A 87 3.61 4.53 6.30
N ALA A 88 2.49 5.26 6.32
CA ALA A 88 1.55 5.23 7.45
C ALA A 88 0.87 3.85 7.62
N ALA A 89 0.56 3.17 6.52
CA ALA A 89 0.07 1.79 6.50
C ALA A 89 1.13 0.81 7.04
N LEU A 90 2.38 0.90 6.59
CA LEU A 90 3.49 0.07 7.09
C LEU A 90 3.80 0.32 8.57
N GLY A 91 3.70 1.58 9.02
CA GLY A 91 3.87 1.98 10.43
C GLY A 91 2.71 1.57 11.35
N GLN A 92 1.60 1.08 10.80
CA GLN A 92 0.40 0.67 11.55
C GLN A 92 -0.22 1.81 12.39
N CYS A 93 0.03 3.06 12.00
CA CYS A 93 -0.35 4.26 12.75
C CYS A 93 -1.83 4.60 12.54
N THR A 94 -2.74 3.80 13.11
CA THR A 94 -4.19 3.88 12.87
C THR A 94 -4.81 5.27 13.05
N SER A 95 -4.39 6.03 14.08
CA SER A 95 -4.84 7.41 14.29
C SER A 95 -4.39 8.34 13.16
N PHE A 96 -3.10 8.31 12.81
CA PHE A 96 -2.52 9.10 11.72
C PHE A 96 -3.18 8.78 10.37
N VAL A 97 -3.37 7.49 10.07
CA VAL A 97 -4.02 7.07 8.83
C VAL A 97 -5.47 7.52 8.78
N LYS A 98 -6.21 7.54 9.90
CA LYS A 98 -7.58 8.07 9.92
C LYS A 98 -7.60 9.53 9.48
N GLU A 99 -6.80 10.37 10.14
CA GLU A 99 -6.69 11.80 9.80
C GLU A 99 -6.20 12.01 8.36
N LEU A 100 -5.24 11.19 7.89
CA LEU A 100 -4.75 11.23 6.53
C LEU A 100 -5.83 10.82 5.50
N VAL A 101 -6.59 9.76 5.77
CA VAL A 101 -7.70 9.28 4.91
C VAL A 101 -8.77 10.36 4.79
N ASP A 102 -9.09 11.07 5.86
CA ASP A 102 -10.02 12.20 5.83
C ASP A 102 -9.43 13.39 5.04
N TYR A 103 -8.12 13.64 5.18
CA TYR A 103 -7.37 14.72 4.53
C TYR A 103 -7.12 14.55 3.02
N VAL A 104 -7.01 13.32 2.50
CA VAL A 104 -6.70 13.03 1.08
C VAL A 104 -7.94 12.84 0.20
N THR A 105 -7.79 13.01 -1.11
CA THR A 105 -8.81 12.66 -2.11
C THR A 105 -8.87 11.15 -2.37
N VAL A 106 -9.92 10.70 -3.06
CA VAL A 106 -10.14 9.30 -3.47
C VAL A 106 -8.99 8.78 -4.36
N GLU A 107 -8.45 9.65 -5.21
CA GLU A 107 -7.36 9.39 -6.15
C GLU A 107 -6.00 9.42 -5.44
N GLU A 108 -5.77 10.38 -4.54
CA GLU A 108 -4.56 10.42 -3.69
C GLU A 108 -4.45 9.19 -2.78
N LEU A 109 -5.59 8.62 -2.37
CA LEU A 109 -5.69 7.39 -1.58
C LEU A 109 -5.34 6.12 -2.39
N ALA A 110 -5.60 6.14 -3.70
CA ALA A 110 -5.37 5.04 -4.64
C ALA A 110 -4.00 5.13 -5.36
N VAL A 111 -3.12 6.04 -4.95
CA VAL A 111 -1.77 6.15 -5.51
C VAL A 111 -1.00 4.84 -5.31
N GLU A 112 -0.32 4.40 -6.36
CA GLU A 112 0.58 3.26 -6.35
C GLU A 112 2.03 3.67 -6.00
N ASN A 113 2.80 2.82 -5.31
CA ASN A 113 4.24 2.96 -5.08
C ASN A 113 5.08 2.55 -6.31
N ALA A 114 6.42 2.45 -6.21
CA ALA A 114 7.26 2.05 -7.35
C ALA A 114 7.15 0.56 -7.72
N SER A 115 6.58 -0.25 -6.82
CA SER A 115 6.18 -1.65 -7.08
C SER A 115 4.75 -1.75 -7.62
N ASN A 116 4.11 -0.64 -8.02
CA ASN A 116 2.69 -0.57 -8.37
C ASN A 116 1.73 -1.02 -7.24
N ASP A 117 2.21 -1.14 -6.00
CA ASP A 117 1.36 -1.52 -4.87
C ASP A 117 0.61 -0.30 -4.33
N VAL A 118 -0.68 -0.47 -4.04
CA VAL A 118 -1.47 0.50 -3.29
C VAL A 118 -1.41 0.17 -1.80
N ALA A 119 -1.39 1.18 -0.93
CA ALA A 119 -1.25 1.01 0.53
C ALA A 119 -2.21 -0.03 1.16
N LEU A 120 -3.41 -0.26 0.60
CA LEU A 120 -4.35 -1.27 1.09
C LEU A 120 -3.78 -2.70 1.00
N VAL A 121 -2.88 -3.00 0.06
CA VAL A 121 -2.17 -4.29 -0.04
C VAL A 121 -1.31 -4.52 1.21
N ASN A 122 -0.56 -3.51 1.65
CA ASN A 122 0.27 -3.57 2.86
C ASN A 122 -0.58 -3.70 4.14
N VAL A 123 -1.71 -2.98 4.20
CA VAL A 123 -2.69 -3.09 5.29
C VAL A 123 -3.29 -4.50 5.36
N ALA A 124 -3.62 -5.08 4.21
CA ALA A 124 -4.18 -6.42 4.09
C ALA A 124 -3.18 -7.52 4.47
N ALA A 125 -1.95 -7.43 3.99
CA ALA A 125 -0.83 -8.29 4.36
C ALA A 125 -0.47 -8.19 5.86
N SER A 126 -0.80 -7.08 6.52
CA SER A 126 -0.63 -6.86 7.97
C SER A 126 -1.86 -7.26 8.80
N GLY A 127 -2.98 -7.65 8.18
CA GLY A 127 -4.20 -8.08 8.87
C GLY A 127 -4.97 -6.99 9.62
N MET A 128 -4.69 -5.70 9.39
CA MET A 128 -5.27 -4.59 10.15
C MET A 128 -6.70 -4.21 9.73
N VAL A 129 -7.70 -5.03 10.10
CA VAL A 129 -9.08 -4.93 9.59
C VAL A 129 -9.71 -3.54 9.74
N GLN A 130 -9.51 -2.86 10.87
CA GLN A 130 -10.10 -1.52 11.09
C GLN A 130 -9.49 -0.45 10.18
N LEU A 131 -8.21 -0.62 9.81
CA LEU A 131 -7.52 0.30 8.92
C LEU A 131 -7.98 0.11 7.46
N ALA A 132 -8.15 -1.14 7.04
CA ALA A 132 -8.73 -1.46 5.74
C ALA A 132 -10.17 -0.94 5.61
N LYS A 133 -10.96 -0.96 6.70
CA LYS A 133 -12.30 -0.36 6.71
C LYS A 133 -12.28 1.14 6.41
N LEU A 134 -11.46 1.92 7.12
CA LEU A 134 -11.33 3.36 6.90
C LEU A 134 -10.96 3.69 5.44
N MET A 135 -9.99 2.96 4.87
CA MET A 135 -9.58 3.17 3.48
C MET A 135 -10.70 2.84 2.49
N VAL A 136 -11.38 1.70 2.67
CA VAL A 136 -12.44 1.23 1.75
C VAL A 136 -13.74 2.05 1.88
N GLU A 137 -14.02 2.60 3.07
CA GLU A 137 -15.13 3.54 3.29
C GLU A 137 -14.91 4.86 2.52
N LYS A 138 -13.66 5.32 2.41
CA LYS A 138 -13.31 6.51 1.62
C LYS A 138 -13.23 6.22 0.11
N ASN A 139 -12.81 5.02 -0.29
CA ASN A 139 -12.77 4.58 -1.70
C ASN A 139 -13.10 3.09 -1.81
N ASN A 140 -14.30 2.79 -2.30
CA ASN A 140 -14.83 1.43 -2.46
C ASN A 140 -14.23 0.65 -3.66
N GLU A 141 -13.45 1.30 -4.52
CA GLU A 141 -12.73 0.65 -5.62
C GLU A 141 -11.36 0.10 -5.19
N LEU A 142 -10.79 0.57 -4.07
CA LEU A 142 -9.51 0.09 -3.54
C LEU A 142 -9.39 -1.44 -3.37
N PRO A 143 -10.43 -2.20 -2.96
CA PRO A 143 -10.35 -3.66 -2.90
C PRO A 143 -10.14 -4.34 -4.27
N MET A 144 -10.33 -3.62 -5.37
CA MET A 144 -10.08 -4.05 -6.75
C MET A 144 -8.77 -3.50 -7.33
N CYS A 145 -8.15 -2.49 -6.71
CA CYS A 145 -6.82 -2.03 -7.08
C CYS A 145 -5.82 -3.18 -6.93
N ARG A 146 -5.07 -3.46 -8.00
CA ARG A 146 -4.10 -4.56 -8.06
C ARG A 146 -2.72 -4.00 -7.70
N GLY A 147 -2.00 -4.66 -6.79
CA GLY A 147 -0.56 -4.40 -6.61
C GLY A 147 0.29 -4.98 -7.75
N MET A 148 1.60 -5.16 -7.55
CA MET A 148 2.38 -6.06 -8.40
C MET A 148 2.55 -7.44 -7.74
N ALA A 149 2.66 -8.47 -8.56
CA ALA A 149 3.25 -9.73 -8.13
C ALA A 149 4.13 -10.27 -9.27
N ASP A 150 5.17 -11.01 -8.90
CA ASP A 150 6.11 -11.60 -9.84
C ASP A 150 5.37 -12.51 -10.84
N GLY A 151 5.37 -12.11 -12.11
CA GLY A 151 4.67 -12.84 -13.17
C GLY A 151 3.27 -12.30 -13.50
N ASN A 152 3.22 -11.08 -14.02
CA ASN A 152 2.17 -10.55 -14.92
C ASN A 152 0.75 -10.33 -14.37
N TYR A 153 0.47 -10.58 -13.08
CA TYR A 153 -0.86 -10.36 -12.49
C TYR A 153 -0.71 -9.88 -11.06
N GLY A 154 -1.22 -8.68 -10.78
CA GLY A 154 -1.10 -8.06 -9.46
C GLY A 154 -1.80 -8.80 -8.33
N SER A 155 -1.27 -8.69 -7.11
CA SER A 155 -1.95 -9.20 -5.92
C SER A 155 -3.09 -8.26 -5.53
N LEU A 156 -4.32 -8.78 -5.48
CA LEU A 156 -5.43 -8.07 -4.83
C LEU A 156 -5.19 -8.03 -3.32
N PRO A 157 -5.64 -6.99 -2.59
CA PRO A 157 -5.57 -6.94 -1.13
C PRO A 157 -6.13 -8.21 -0.47
N PHE A 158 -7.23 -8.76 -1.00
CA PHE A 158 -7.79 -10.04 -0.55
C PHE A 158 -6.78 -11.20 -0.67
N ALA A 159 -6.08 -11.31 -1.80
CA ALA A 159 -5.10 -12.37 -2.05
C ALA A 159 -3.88 -12.22 -1.12
N ALA A 160 -3.41 -10.99 -0.86
CA ALA A 160 -2.36 -10.72 0.11
C ALA A 160 -2.75 -11.18 1.53
N ALA A 161 -3.94 -10.80 2.01
CA ALA A 161 -4.44 -11.23 3.31
C ALA A 161 -4.62 -12.77 3.40
N ALA A 162 -5.12 -13.39 2.33
CA ALA A 162 -5.33 -14.84 2.26
C ALA A 162 -4.01 -15.62 2.27
N ALA A 163 -3.00 -15.16 1.50
CA ALA A 163 -1.68 -15.80 1.40
C ALA A 163 -0.92 -15.80 2.74
N ILE A 164 -1.04 -14.73 3.53
CA ILE A 164 -0.47 -14.63 4.88
C ILE A 164 -1.32 -15.39 5.93
N GLY A 165 -2.60 -15.66 5.64
CA GLY A 165 -3.51 -16.37 6.53
C GLY A 165 -4.30 -15.47 7.50
N HIS A 166 -4.42 -14.17 7.22
CA HIS A 166 -5.23 -13.24 8.00
C HIS A 166 -6.73 -13.43 7.72
N ILE A 167 -7.33 -14.47 8.29
CA ILE A 167 -8.71 -14.93 8.00
C ILE A 167 -9.74 -13.80 8.10
N GLU A 168 -9.75 -13.01 9.17
CA GLU A 168 -10.73 -11.92 9.34
C GLU A 168 -10.56 -10.78 8.34
N MET A 169 -9.32 -10.48 7.94
CA MET A 169 -9.04 -9.52 6.87
C MET A 169 -9.47 -10.06 5.52
N ALA A 170 -9.15 -11.32 5.22
CA ALA A 170 -9.57 -11.97 3.98
C ALA A 170 -11.11 -12.05 3.89
N ARG A 171 -11.80 -12.41 4.98
CA ARG A 171 -13.27 -12.37 5.08
C ARG A 171 -13.84 -10.98 4.86
N TYR A 172 -13.24 -9.95 5.46
CA TYR A 172 -13.67 -8.56 5.27
C TYR A 172 -13.52 -8.13 3.82
N LEU A 173 -12.31 -8.26 3.26
CA LEU A 173 -12.01 -7.88 1.88
C LEU A 173 -12.86 -8.66 0.88
N TYR A 174 -13.09 -9.96 1.10
CA TYR A 174 -13.96 -10.77 0.26
C TYR A 174 -15.38 -10.20 0.13
N ARG A 175 -15.92 -9.57 1.19
CA ARG A 175 -17.27 -8.97 1.15
C ARG A 175 -17.35 -7.61 0.45
N VAL A 176 -16.21 -6.93 0.28
CA VAL A 176 -16.14 -5.58 -0.34
C VAL A 176 -15.45 -5.58 -1.71
N THR A 177 -14.78 -6.67 -2.08
CA THR A 177 -14.21 -6.89 -3.43
C THR A 177 -15.30 -7.39 -4.38
N GLY A 178 -15.59 -6.62 -5.43
CA GLY A 178 -16.60 -6.97 -6.46
C GLY A 178 -16.11 -8.05 -7.44
N PHE A 179 -15.98 -9.29 -6.97
CA PHE A 179 -15.41 -10.42 -7.74
C PHE A 179 -16.12 -10.75 -9.06
N ASP A 180 -17.36 -10.30 -9.27
CA ASP A 180 -18.10 -10.47 -10.52
C ASP A 180 -17.38 -9.85 -11.73
N HIS A 181 -16.54 -8.84 -11.48
CA HIS A 181 -15.73 -8.16 -12.49
C HIS A 181 -14.42 -8.89 -12.84
N LEU A 182 -14.09 -9.99 -12.15
CA LEU A 182 -12.87 -10.76 -12.42
C LEU A 182 -13.06 -11.74 -13.59
N ASP A 183 -12.01 -11.86 -14.41
CA ASP A 183 -11.98 -12.83 -15.49
C ASP A 183 -11.91 -14.28 -14.97
N GLY A 184 -12.09 -15.25 -15.87
CA GLY A 184 -12.05 -16.67 -15.51
C GLY A 184 -10.69 -17.15 -14.98
N LYS A 185 -9.58 -16.52 -15.40
CA LYS A 185 -8.21 -16.86 -14.96
C LYS A 185 -7.94 -16.31 -13.57
N GLU A 186 -8.40 -15.09 -13.29
CA GLU A 186 -8.29 -14.44 -11.98
C GLU A 186 -9.06 -15.24 -10.91
N ARG A 187 -10.33 -15.59 -11.17
CA ARG A 187 -11.12 -16.48 -10.30
C ARG A 187 -10.46 -17.85 -10.11
N THR A 188 -9.90 -18.43 -11.18
CA THR A 188 -9.15 -19.69 -11.10
C THR A 188 -7.87 -19.57 -10.27
N ARG A 189 -7.21 -18.40 -10.23
CA ARG A 189 -6.01 -18.20 -9.40
C ARG A 189 -6.30 -17.88 -7.94
N LEU A 190 -7.38 -17.17 -7.62
CA LEU A 190 -7.82 -17.00 -6.23
C LEU A 190 -8.03 -18.35 -5.53
N PHE A 191 -8.53 -19.36 -6.26
CA PHE A 191 -8.66 -20.74 -5.81
C PHE A 191 -7.31 -21.39 -5.40
N PHE A 192 -6.20 -21.02 -6.04
CA PHE A 192 -4.85 -21.51 -5.72
C PHE A 192 -4.15 -20.69 -4.63
N PHE A 193 -4.43 -19.38 -4.53
CA PHE A 193 -3.87 -18.49 -3.51
C PHE A 193 -4.56 -18.58 -2.14
N LEU A 194 -5.72 -19.25 -2.04
CA LEU A 194 -6.35 -19.62 -0.77
C LEU A 194 -5.60 -20.79 -0.10
N PRO A 195 -4.69 -20.58 0.87
CA PRO A 195 -3.75 -21.63 1.29
C PRO A 195 -4.38 -22.68 2.22
N LEU A 196 -5.65 -22.49 2.61
CA LEU A 196 -6.29 -23.26 3.67
C LEU A 196 -7.71 -23.69 3.32
N ARG A 197 -7.96 -24.98 3.49
CA ARG A 197 -9.29 -25.61 3.52
C ARG A 197 -10.25 -24.86 4.45
N SER A 198 -9.73 -24.27 5.55
CA SER A 198 -10.49 -23.49 6.54
C SER A 198 -11.07 -22.18 6.00
N VAL A 199 -10.31 -21.41 5.21
CA VAL A 199 -10.83 -20.16 4.60
C VAL A 199 -11.88 -20.52 3.54
N ARG A 200 -11.63 -21.57 2.76
CA ARG A 200 -12.53 -22.06 1.72
C ARG A 200 -13.85 -22.65 2.25
N LEU A 201 -13.83 -23.32 3.40
CA LEU A 201 -15.05 -23.73 4.10
C LEU A 201 -15.80 -22.50 4.62
N SER A 202 -15.11 -21.63 5.36
CA SER A 202 -15.72 -20.43 5.95
C SER A 202 -16.37 -19.46 4.96
N ILE A 203 -15.92 -19.40 3.71
CA ILE A 203 -16.55 -18.52 2.69
C ILE A 203 -17.81 -19.19 2.11
N ARG A 204 -17.79 -20.53 1.93
CA ARG A 204 -18.97 -21.30 1.49
C ARG A 204 -20.10 -21.27 2.50
N ASP A 205 -19.78 -21.27 3.80
CA ASP A 205 -20.76 -21.10 4.88
C ASP A 205 -21.46 -19.71 4.84
N THR A 206 -21.02 -18.79 3.96
CA THR A 206 -21.70 -17.50 3.70
C THR A 206 -22.37 -17.41 2.33
N GLU A 207 -22.32 -18.46 1.51
CA GLU A 207 -23.09 -18.57 0.25
C GLU A 207 -24.54 -19.03 0.48
N GLU A 208 -24.90 -19.45 1.70
CA GLU A 208 -26.31 -19.70 2.11
C GLU A 208 -27.08 -18.37 2.31
N VAL A 209 -27.32 -17.67 1.21
CA VAL A 209 -28.38 -16.65 1.13
C VAL A 209 -29.72 -17.39 1.11
N PRO A 210 -30.69 -17.07 1.98
CA PRO A 210 -31.98 -17.74 1.97
C PRO A 210 -32.73 -17.44 0.66
N HIS A 211 -33.06 -18.49 -0.08
CA HIS A 211 -34.03 -18.44 -1.17
C HIS A 211 -35.43 -18.13 -0.60
N ASN A 212 -35.71 -16.86 -0.34
CA ASN A 212 -37.09 -16.39 -0.18
C ASN A 212 -37.76 -16.43 -1.56
N GLY A 213 -38.57 -17.46 -1.79
CA GLY A 213 -39.33 -17.62 -3.02
C GLY A 213 -40.52 -16.68 -3.13
N ILE A 214 -40.94 -16.47 -4.38
CA ILE A 214 -42.32 -16.19 -4.80
C ILE A 214 -42.55 -17.06 -6.04
#